data_AF-A0A958THP9-F1
#
_entry.id   AF-A0A958THP9-F1
#
_cell.length_a   1.000
_cell.length_b   1.000
_cell.length_c   1.000
_cell.angle_alpha   90.00
_cell.angle_beta   90.00
_cell.angle_gamma   90.00
#
_symmetry.space_group_name_H-M   'P 1'
#
loop_
_entity.id
_entity.type
_entity.pdbx_description
1 polymer ?
#
loop_
_entity_poly.entity_id
_entity_poly.type
_entity_poly.pdbx_seq_one_letter_code
_entity_poly.pdbx_strand_id
1 'polypeptide(L)'
;MKNLKQILLLVMVVSLTNLTSCSKDDDGGSGGDAASGTIKAKVNGSQFTSLEITSFANLASGGGQTTLVMQGNTSSQAINMIINGYDGVGTYELSDSNVFISA
;
A
#
# COMPACT_ATOMS: atom_id res chain seq x y z
N MET A 1 -3.44 55.16 2.42
CA MET A 1 -2.24 54.28 2.54
C MET A 1 -2.31 53.25 3.67
N LYS A 2 -2.97 53.51 4.81
CA LYS A 2 -3.05 52.55 5.93
C LYS A 2 -3.79 51.24 5.58
N ASN A 3 -4.93 51.34 4.90
CA ASN A 3 -5.76 50.17 4.54
C ASN A 3 -5.13 49.30 3.44
N LEU A 4 -4.41 49.90 2.49
CA LEU A 4 -3.71 49.17 1.43
C LEU A 4 -2.55 48.31 1.99
N LYS A 5 -1.84 48.83 3.01
CA LYS A 5 -0.79 48.08 3.72
C LYS A 5 -1.34 46.90 4.51
N GLN A 6 -2.53 47.05 5.10
CA GLN A 6 -3.20 45.96 5.82
C GLN A 6 -3.72 44.86 4.88
N ILE A 7 -4.24 45.23 3.71
CA ILE A 7 -4.67 44.26 2.69
C ILE A 7 -3.48 43.46 2.15
N LEU A 8 -2.34 44.12 1.87
CA LEU A 8 -1.14 43.44 1.40
C LEU A 8 -0.56 42.47 2.45
N LEU A 9 -0.59 42.86 3.73
CA LEU A 9 -0.16 42.01 4.84
C LEU A 9 -1.06 40.76 4.97
N LEU A 10 -2.38 40.92 4.81
CA LEU A 10 -3.33 39.81 4.86
C LEU A 10 -3.08 38.79 3.73
N VAL A 11 -2.78 39.26 2.52
CA VAL A 11 -2.48 38.39 1.36
C VAL A 11 -1.17 37.60 1.57
N MET A 12 -0.15 38.22 2.18
CA MET A 12 1.11 37.52 2.50
C MET A 12 0.92 36.44 3.58
N VAL A 13 0.12 36.68 4.61
CA VAL A 13 -0.10 35.69 5.68
C VAL A 13 -0.90 34.48 5.16
N VAL A 14 -1.89 34.70 4.30
CA VAL A 14 -2.69 33.62 3.69
C VAL A 14 -1.89 32.77 2.69
N SER A 15 -0.86 33.34 2.05
CA SER A 15 0.00 32.57 1.13
C SER A 15 0.97 31.64 1.86
N LEU A 16 1.37 31.94 3.10
CA LEU A 16 2.26 31.08 3.90
C LEU A 16 1.55 29.84 4.48
N THR A 17 0.22 29.87 4.67
CA THR A 17 -0.52 28.72 5.22
C THR A 17 -0.80 27.61 4.21
N ASN A 18 -0.58 27.86 2.92
CA ASN A 18 -0.84 26.89 1.83
C ASN A 18 0.36 25.98 1.48
N LEU A 19 1.52 26.18 2.10
CA LEU A 19 2.74 25.41 1.80
C LEU A 19 3.03 24.25 2.78
N THR A 20 2.09 23.94 3.69
CA THR A 20 2.22 22.81 4.63
C THR A 20 1.34 21.60 4.26
N SER A 21 0.91 21.51 2.99
CA SER A 21 0.37 20.26 2.47
C SER A 21 1.53 19.28 2.25
N CYS A 22 2.06 18.73 3.35
CA CYS A 22 2.72 17.45 3.30
C CYS A 22 1.72 16.49 2.64
N SER A 23 2.02 16.07 1.43
CA SER A 23 1.28 14.98 0.81
C SER A 23 1.36 13.81 1.78
N LYS A 24 0.19 13.37 2.26
CA LYS A 24 0.05 12.10 2.95
C LYS A 24 0.21 11.02 1.89
N ASP A 25 1.43 10.83 1.41
CA ASP A 25 1.74 9.79 0.43
C ASP A 25 1.87 8.41 1.11
N ASP A 26 1.98 8.39 2.45
CA ASP A 26 1.99 7.19 3.30
C ASP A 26 0.61 6.86 3.88
N ASP A 27 -0.45 6.99 3.09
CA ASP A 27 -1.73 6.36 3.43
C ASP A 27 -1.57 4.84 3.27
N GLY A 28 -0.97 4.21 4.29
CA GLY A 28 -1.06 2.79 4.56
C GLY A 28 -2.53 2.38 4.44
N GLY A 29 -2.82 1.55 3.44
CA GLY A 29 -4.18 1.33 2.98
C GLY A 29 -5.09 0.87 4.11
N SER A 30 -6.28 1.47 4.20
CA SER A 30 -7.41 0.86 4.91
C SER A 30 -7.55 -0.60 4.47
N GLY A 31 -7.87 -1.49 5.42
CA GLY A 31 -7.95 -2.94 5.21
C GLY A 31 -8.53 -3.31 3.84
N GLY A 32 -7.83 -4.21 3.15
CA GLY A 32 -8.10 -4.51 1.74
C GLY A 32 -9.53 -5.03 1.50
N ASP A 33 -10.19 -4.48 0.49
CA ASP A 33 -11.52 -4.89 0.01
C ASP A 33 -11.43 -5.92 -1.14
N ALA A 34 -10.33 -6.70 -1.18
CA ALA A 34 -10.15 -7.72 -2.19
C ALA A 34 -11.23 -8.81 -2.06
N ALA A 35 -11.82 -9.21 -3.18
CA ALA A 35 -12.71 -10.37 -3.20
C ALA A 35 -11.92 -11.63 -2.82
N SER A 36 -12.60 -12.61 -2.22
CA SER A 36 -11.98 -13.91 -1.92
C SER A 36 -11.33 -14.50 -3.17
N GLY A 37 -10.13 -15.04 -3.03
CA GLY A 37 -9.36 -15.59 -4.15
C GLY A 37 -8.71 -14.53 -5.06
N THR A 38 -8.68 -13.25 -4.68
CA THR A 38 -8.00 -12.21 -5.46
C THR A 38 -6.97 -11.43 -4.63
N ILE A 39 -5.99 -10.84 -5.31
CA ILE A 39 -5.03 -9.89 -4.76
C ILE A 39 -5.34 -8.53 -5.37
N LYS A 40 -5.56 -7.52 -4.52
CA LYS A 40 -5.77 -6.14 -4.92
C LYS A 40 -4.66 -5.26 -4.35
N ALA A 41 -4.00 -4.49 -5.21
CA ALA A 41 -2.89 -3.63 -4.82
C ALA A 41 -2.81 -2.40 -5.74
N LYS A 42 -2.08 -1.36 -5.33
CA LYS A 42 -1.66 -0.28 -6.24
C LYS A 42 -0.19 -0.47 -6.57
N VAL A 43 0.14 -0.57 -7.86
CA VAL A 43 1.51 -0.68 -8.35
C VAL A 43 1.83 0.58 -9.13
N ASN A 44 2.77 1.39 -8.66
CA ASN A 44 3.11 2.70 -9.25
C ASN A 44 1.87 3.58 -9.48
N GLY A 45 0.96 3.62 -8.50
CA GLY A 45 -0.30 4.38 -8.57
C GLY A 45 -1.41 3.76 -9.43
N SER A 46 -1.13 2.71 -10.21
CA SER A 46 -2.12 2.00 -11.02
C SER A 46 -2.76 0.85 -10.25
N GLN A 47 -4.06 0.64 -10.45
CA GLN A 47 -4.78 -0.45 -9.78
C GLN A 47 -4.38 -1.80 -10.39
N PHE A 48 -3.98 -2.73 -9.54
CA PHE A 48 -3.83 -4.14 -9.82
C PHE A 48 -4.95 -4.91 -9.11
N THR A 49 -5.59 -5.82 -9.84
CA THR A 49 -6.52 -6.82 -9.29
C THR A 49 -6.27 -8.12 -10.04
N SER A 50 -5.89 -9.19 -9.33
CA SER A 50 -5.67 -10.49 -9.97
C SER A 50 -6.98 -11.16 -10.39
N LEU A 51 -6.87 -12.11 -11.32
CA LEU A 51 -7.97 -12.99 -11.71
C LEU A 51 -8.08 -14.14 -10.70
N GLU A 52 -9.29 -14.43 -10.22
CA GLU A 52 -9.54 -15.50 -9.25
C GLU A 52 -9.01 -16.86 -9.73
N ILE A 53 -9.30 -17.22 -10.99
CA ILE A 53 -8.94 -18.53 -11.56
C ILE A 53 -7.43 -18.79 -11.66
N THR A 54 -6.61 -17.73 -11.65
CA THR A 54 -5.14 -17.83 -11.72
C THR A 54 -4.48 -17.41 -10.42
N SER A 55 -5.26 -17.22 -9.35
CA SER A 55 -4.75 -16.88 -8.03
C SER A 55 -4.71 -18.13 -7.15
N PHE A 56 -3.65 -18.27 -6.36
CA PHE A 56 -3.50 -19.39 -5.43
C PHE A 56 -2.80 -18.99 -4.15
N ALA A 57 -3.00 -19.80 -3.11
CA ALA A 57 -2.35 -19.70 -1.82
C ALA A 57 -2.05 -21.11 -1.31
N ASN A 58 -0.80 -21.36 -0.90
CA ASN A 58 -0.36 -22.64 -0.37
C ASN A 58 0.39 -22.44 0.94
N LEU A 59 0.12 -23.32 1.91
CA LEU A 59 0.85 -23.37 3.18
C LEU A 59 1.91 -24.46 3.12
N ALA A 60 3.09 -24.16 3.63
CA ALA A 60 4.15 -25.12 3.90
C ALA A 60 4.59 -24.95 5.35
N SER A 61 4.59 -26.02 6.14
CA SER A 61 5.00 -26.00 7.54
C SER A 61 6.22 -26.89 7.76
N GLY A 62 7.19 -26.40 8.52
CA GLY A 62 8.42 -27.12 8.83
C GLY A 62 9.28 -26.35 9.83
N GLY A 63 10.07 -27.08 10.64
CA GLY A 63 11.00 -26.44 11.59
C GLY A 63 10.34 -25.53 12.63
N GLY A 64 9.07 -25.77 12.97
CA GLY A 64 8.30 -24.95 13.92
C GLY A 64 7.65 -23.71 13.33
N GLN A 65 7.81 -23.45 12.04
CA GLN A 65 7.26 -22.27 11.35
C GLN A 65 6.32 -22.70 10.22
N THR A 66 5.37 -21.82 9.89
CA THR A 66 4.51 -21.95 8.71
C THR A 66 4.81 -20.82 7.74
N THR A 67 4.93 -21.16 6.46
CA THR A 67 5.13 -20.23 5.36
C THR A 67 3.90 -20.26 4.46
N LEU A 68 3.39 -19.09 4.09
CA LEU A 68 2.33 -18.92 3.11
C LEU A 68 2.95 -18.41 1.81
N VAL A 69 2.72 -19.13 0.71
CA VAL A 69 3.10 -18.72 -0.64
C VAL A 69 1.84 -18.39 -1.42
N MET A 70 1.76 -17.18 -1.97
CA MET A 70 0.61 -16.67 -2.71
C MET A 70 1.02 -16.12 -4.05
N GLN A 71 0.17 -16.28 -5.06
CA GLN A 71 0.33 -15.58 -6.32
C GLN A 71 -1.03 -15.15 -6.85
N GLY A 72 -1.06 -13.98 -7.50
CA GLY A 72 -2.19 -13.51 -8.28
C GLY A 72 -1.68 -12.97 -9.62
N ASN A 73 -2.37 -13.33 -10.71
CA ASN A 73 -2.00 -12.94 -12.07
C ASN A 73 -3.10 -12.10 -12.73
N THR A 74 -2.71 -11.11 -13.52
CA THR A 74 -3.53 -10.53 -14.59
C THR A 74 -3.13 -11.18 -15.93
N SER A 75 -3.58 -10.62 -17.06
CA SER A 75 -3.12 -11.07 -18.38
C SER A 75 -1.64 -10.77 -18.66
N SER A 76 -1.03 -9.82 -17.94
CA SER A 76 0.32 -9.31 -18.24
C SER A 76 1.21 -9.07 -17.02
N GLN A 77 0.67 -9.16 -15.81
CA GLN A 77 1.39 -8.87 -14.56
C GLN A 77 1.10 -9.95 -13.53
N ALA A 78 2.03 -10.16 -12.61
CA ALA A 78 1.87 -11.08 -11.50
C ALA A 78 2.39 -10.45 -10.21
N ILE A 79 1.70 -10.71 -9.10
CA ILE A 79 2.23 -10.50 -7.76
C ILE A 79 2.44 -11.88 -7.16
N ASN A 80 3.68 -12.14 -6.71
CA ASN A 80 4.04 -13.34 -5.95
C ASN A 80 4.54 -12.89 -4.57
N MET A 81 4.02 -13.50 -3.51
CA MET A 81 4.30 -13.14 -2.13
C MET A 81 4.57 -14.38 -1.29
N ILE A 82 5.60 -14.30 -0.45
CA ILE A 82 5.95 -15.33 0.53
C ILE A 82 5.91 -14.68 1.92
N ILE A 83 5.01 -15.14 2.78
CA ILE A 83 4.92 -14.72 4.19
C ILE A 83 5.51 -15.83 5.05
N ASN A 84 6.68 -15.57 5.64
CA ASN A 84 7.32 -16.47 6.59
C ASN A 84 6.76 -16.21 7.99
N GLY A 85 6.47 -17.27 8.76
CA GLY A 85 5.85 -17.14 10.07
C GLY A 85 4.38 -16.73 9.99
N TYR A 86 3.65 -17.26 9.00
CA TYR A 86 2.22 -17.04 8.86
C TYR A 86 1.46 -17.51 10.11
N ASP A 87 0.68 -16.60 10.69
CA ASP A 87 -0.05 -16.78 11.96
C ASP A 87 -1.58 -16.76 11.77
N GLY A 88 -2.03 -16.98 10.53
CA GLY A 88 -3.46 -16.98 10.19
C GLY A 88 -3.94 -15.74 9.44
N VAL A 89 -5.24 -15.70 9.20
CA VAL A 89 -5.90 -14.62 8.45
C VAL A 89 -5.86 -13.33 9.28
N GLY A 90 -5.35 -12.26 8.69
CA GLY A 90 -5.24 -10.97 9.34
C GLY A 90 -4.52 -9.94 8.46
N THR A 91 -4.31 -8.76 9.02
CA THR A 91 -3.51 -7.71 8.38
C THR A 91 -2.04 -7.91 8.73
N TYR A 92 -1.20 -8.01 7.71
CA TYR A 92 0.24 -8.04 7.86
C TYR A 92 0.80 -6.70 7.40
N GLU A 93 1.57 -6.04 8.26
CA GLU A 93 2.26 -4.80 7.91
C GLU A 93 3.40 -5.10 6.94
N LEU A 94 3.49 -4.36 5.83
CA LEU A 94 4.58 -4.45 4.86
C LEU A 94 5.41 -3.16 4.96
N SER A 95 6.67 -3.29 5.37
CA SER A 95 7.60 -2.17 5.55
C SER A 95 9.01 -2.57 5.13
N ASP A 96 9.90 -1.59 5.00
CA ASP A 96 11.32 -1.83 4.70
C ASP A 96 12.02 -2.78 5.70
N SER A 97 11.46 -2.93 6.90
CA SER A 97 12.02 -3.82 7.93
C SER A 97 11.64 -5.30 7.74
N ASN A 98 10.63 -5.60 6.93
CA ASN A 98 10.07 -6.95 6.80
C ASN A 98 9.84 -7.41 5.35
N VAL A 99 10.08 -6.54 4.36
CA VAL A 99 10.05 -6.87 2.94
C VAL A 99 11.47 -7.09 2.41
N PHE A 100 11.70 -8.23 1.77
CA PHE A 100 12.97 -8.58 1.14
C PHE A 100 12.78 -8.73 -0.37
N ILE A 101 13.47 -7.90 -1.16
CA ILE A 101 13.46 -7.98 -2.62
C ILE A 101 14.56 -8.96 -3.05
N SER A 102 14.18 -10.07 -3.66
CA SER A 102 15.13 -11.00 -4.30
C SER A 102 15.23 -10.70 -5.79
N ALA A 103 16.45 -10.67 -6.30
CA ALA A 103 16.75 -10.63 -7.74
C ALA A 103 16.69 -12.02 -8.38
#